data_AF-A0AAW9NUK1-F1
#
_entry.id   AF-A0AAW9NUK1-F1
#
_cell.length_a   1.000
_cell.length_b   1.000
_cell.length_c   1.000
_cell.angle_alpha   90.00
_cell.angle_beta   90.00
_cell.angle_gamma   90.00
#
_symmetry.space_group_name_H-M   'P 1'
#
loop_
_entity.id
_entity.type
_entity.pdbx_description
1 polymer ?
#
loop_
_entity_poly.entity_id
_entity_poly.type
_entity_poly.pdbx_seq_one_letter_code
_entity_poly.pdbx_strand_id
1 'polypeptide(L)'
;MTVVKKIWAIARDIGMEREDIYSVLLRETGKDSMRKCSQKELERVLLSLRAVQGHRDARSNKATKKQLWKIEQLEQQLNWQSEPQRLQGFLKKYYKVERVEWLTSKQAWRLIESLKKLLEKENSNG
;
A
#
# COMPACT_ATOMS: atom_id res chain seq x y z
N MET A 1 -22.82 14.52 0.50
CA MET A 1 -21.81 14.56 -0.58
C MET A 1 -22.34 13.79 -1.79
N THR A 2 -22.45 14.42 -2.96
CA THR A 2 -22.99 13.79 -4.19
C THR A 2 -22.02 12.76 -4.80
N VAL A 3 -22.51 11.84 -5.64
CA VAL A 3 -21.65 10.84 -6.31
C VAL A 3 -20.59 11.50 -7.20
N VAL A 4 -20.96 12.57 -7.93
CA VAL A 4 -20.02 13.37 -8.70
C VAL A 4 -18.87 13.89 -7.83
N LYS A 5 -19.14 14.43 -6.63
CA LYS A 5 -18.09 14.87 -5.71
C LYS A 5 -17.19 13.72 -5.26
N LYS A 6 -17.75 12.52 -5.03
CA LYS A 6 -16.97 11.32 -4.67
C LYS A 6 -16.07 10.86 -5.81
N ILE A 7 -16.55 10.90 -7.06
CA ILE A 7 -15.78 10.59 -8.27
C ILE A 7 -14.53 11.48 -8.34
N TRP A 8 -14.71 12.80 -8.24
CA TRP A 8 -13.59 13.75 -8.29
C TRP A 8 -12.62 13.59 -7.11
N ALA A 9 -13.12 13.27 -5.92
CA ALA A 9 -12.28 13.02 -4.76
C ALA A 9 -11.39 11.79 -4.97
N ILE A 10 -11.98 10.64 -5.32
CA ILE A 10 -11.22 9.41 -5.56
C ILE A 10 -10.24 9.60 -6.72
N ALA A 11 -10.69 10.19 -7.83
CA ALA A 11 -9.83 10.45 -8.98
C ALA A 11 -8.59 11.27 -8.62
N ARG A 12 -8.75 12.29 -7.77
CA ARG A 12 -7.62 13.06 -7.24
C ARG A 12 -6.69 12.20 -6.37
N ASP A 13 -7.25 11.39 -5.48
CA ASP A 13 -6.47 10.51 -4.59
C ASP A 13 -5.64 9.50 -5.40
N ILE A 14 -6.19 9.01 -6.51
CA ILE A 14 -5.49 8.12 -7.45
C ILE A 14 -4.79 8.87 -8.57
N GLY A 15 -4.56 10.18 -8.45
CA GLY A 15 -3.76 11.00 -9.37
C GLY A 15 -4.20 10.92 -10.84
N MET A 16 -5.49 10.76 -11.11
CA MET A 16 -6.05 10.82 -12.46
C MET A 16 -6.26 12.26 -12.89
N GLU A 17 -5.95 12.54 -14.16
CA GLU A 17 -6.26 13.82 -14.78
C GLU A 17 -7.71 13.88 -15.24
N ARG A 18 -8.16 15.07 -15.64
CA ARG A 18 -9.54 15.31 -16.05
C ARG A 18 -9.94 14.40 -17.22
N GLU A 19 -9.04 14.24 -18.17
CA GLU A 19 -9.16 13.47 -19.40
C GLU A 19 -9.32 11.96 -19.09
N ASP A 20 -8.58 11.44 -18.11
CA ASP A 20 -8.72 10.06 -17.64
C ASP A 20 -10.12 9.80 -17.06
N ILE A 21 -10.62 10.76 -16.29
CA ILE A 21 -11.95 10.67 -15.66
C ILE A 21 -13.04 10.62 -16.73
N TYR A 22 -12.93 11.44 -17.78
CA TYR A 22 -13.86 11.40 -18.91
C TYR A 22 -13.71 10.12 -19.74
N SER A 23 -12.50 9.58 -19.86
CA SER A 23 -12.28 8.28 -20.52
C SER A 23 -12.95 7.13 -19.76
N VAL A 24 -12.86 7.12 -18.43
CA VAL A 24 -13.59 6.16 -17.58
C VAL A 24 -15.10 6.38 -17.69
N LEU A 25 -15.57 7.63 -17.66
CA LEU A 25 -16.99 7.96 -17.83
C LEU A 25 -17.52 7.41 -19.15
N LEU A 26 -16.83 7.68 -20.26
CA LEU A 26 -17.20 7.24 -21.59
C LEU A 26 -17.21 5.71 -21.67
N ARG A 27 -16.22 5.03 -21.09
CA ARG A 27 -16.15 3.56 -21.08
C ARG A 27 -17.31 2.92 -20.31
N GLU A 28 -17.65 3.44 -19.14
CA GLU A 28 -18.65 2.83 -18.24
C GLU A 28 -20.10 3.18 -18.59
N THR A 29 -20.30 4.29 -19.32
CA THR A 29 -21.64 4.88 -19.54
C THR A 29 -21.94 5.19 -21.01
N GLY A 30 -20.95 5.21 -21.89
CA GLY A 30 -21.09 5.67 -23.28
C GLY A 30 -21.29 7.18 -23.43
N LYS A 31 -21.13 7.97 -22.36
CA LYS A 31 -21.44 9.41 -22.33
C LYS A 31 -20.21 10.26 -22.09
N ASP A 32 -20.21 11.43 -22.71
CA ASP A 32 -19.16 12.45 -22.63
C ASP A 32 -19.30 13.38 -21.40
N SER A 33 -20.43 13.30 -20.68
CA SER A 33 -20.75 14.25 -19.61
C SER A 33 -21.49 13.60 -18.45
N MET A 34 -21.00 13.86 -17.23
CA MET A 34 -21.64 13.40 -15.99
C MET A 34 -23.05 13.97 -15.82
N ARG A 35 -23.37 15.10 -16.48
CA ARG A 35 -24.72 15.69 -16.47
C ARG A 35 -25.73 14.87 -17.28
N LYS A 36 -25.26 14.10 -18.27
CA LYS A 36 -26.10 13.19 -19.08
C LYS A 36 -26.27 11.82 -18.42
N CYS A 37 -25.57 11.57 -17.31
CA CYS A 37 -25.58 10.30 -16.61
C CYS A 37 -26.68 10.25 -15.55
N SER A 38 -27.36 9.12 -15.48
CA SER A 38 -28.21 8.73 -14.36
C SER A 38 -27.37 8.46 -13.12
N GLN A 39 -28.04 8.46 -11.96
CA GLN A 39 -27.42 8.13 -10.69
C GLN A 39 -26.73 6.74 -10.70
N LYS A 40 -27.37 5.73 -11.32
CA LYS A 40 -26.81 4.36 -11.43
C LYS A 40 -25.55 4.31 -12.29
N GLU A 41 -25.51 5.07 -13.38
CA GLU A 41 -24.33 5.18 -14.25
C GLU A 41 -23.15 5.84 -13.51
N LEU A 42 -23.41 6.91 -12.74
CA LEU A 42 -22.39 7.55 -11.92
C LEU A 42 -21.88 6.62 -10.81
N GLU A 43 -22.73 5.78 -10.23
CA GLU A 43 -22.31 4.77 -9.24
C GLU A 43 -21.42 3.69 -9.86
N ARG A 44 -21.68 3.27 -11.11
CA ARG A 44 -20.81 2.36 -11.85
C ARG A 44 -19.43 2.96 -12.08
N VAL A 45 -19.36 4.22 -12.51
CA VAL A 45 -18.09 4.97 -12.66
C VAL A 45 -17.34 5.04 -11.33
N LEU A 46 -18.04 5.36 -10.24
CA LEU A 46 -17.44 5.40 -8.90
C LEU A 46 -16.86 4.04 -8.50
N LEU A 47 -17.56 2.94 -8.79
CA LEU A 47 -17.08 1.59 -8.53
C LEU A 47 -15.82 1.26 -9.33
N SER A 48 -15.77 1.63 -10.61
CA SER A 48 -14.58 1.43 -11.45
C SER A 48 -13.37 2.22 -10.93
N LEU A 49 -13.57 3.46 -10.47
CA LEU A 49 -12.48 4.23 -9.85
C LEU A 49 -12.00 3.62 -8.53
N ARG A 50 -12.91 3.07 -7.71
CA ARG A 50 -12.55 2.35 -6.48
C ARG A 50 -11.75 1.08 -6.77
N ALA A 51 -12.05 0.36 -7.85
CA ALA A 51 -11.26 -0.78 -8.26
C ALA A 51 -9.82 -0.37 -8.61
N VAL A 52 -9.66 0.72 -9.38
CA VAL A 52 -8.34 1.28 -9.69
C VAL A 52 -7.62 1.73 -8.41
N GLN A 53 -8.32 2.40 -7.49
CA GLN A 53 -7.78 2.79 -6.19
C GLN A 53 -7.28 1.58 -5.40
N GLY A 54 -8.10 0.53 -5.26
CA GLY A 54 -7.70 -0.69 -4.55
C GLY A 54 -6.48 -1.37 -5.17
N HIS A 55 -6.37 -1.41 -6.50
CA HIS A 55 -5.18 -1.92 -7.18
C HIS A 55 -3.95 -1.02 -6.96
N ARG A 56 -4.12 0.30 -6.96
CA ARG A 56 -3.02 1.26 -6.71
C ARG A 56 -2.56 1.18 -5.26
N ASP A 57 -3.49 1.08 -4.31
CA ASP A 57 -3.20 0.91 -2.89
C ASP A 57 -2.48 -0.42 -2.63
N ALA A 58 -2.90 -1.52 -3.26
CA ALA A 58 -2.18 -2.79 -3.17
C ALA A 58 -0.74 -2.72 -3.72
N ARG A 59 -0.51 -1.90 -4.77
CA ARG A 59 0.84 -1.66 -5.32
C ARG A 59 1.67 -0.70 -4.47
N SER A 60 1.06 0.36 -3.93
CA SER A 60 1.73 1.42 -3.17
C SER A 60 1.97 1.04 -1.71
N ASN A 61 1.14 0.16 -1.15
CA ASN A 61 1.24 -0.28 0.23
C ASN A 61 2.35 -1.32 0.44
N LYS A 62 3.17 -1.66 -0.56
CA LYS A 62 4.34 -2.53 -0.37
C LYS A 62 5.45 -1.81 0.40
N ALA A 63 6.27 -2.57 1.12
CA ALA A 63 7.49 -2.06 1.72
C ALA A 63 8.36 -1.37 0.67
N THR A 64 8.79 -0.14 0.96
CA THR A 64 9.66 0.64 0.05
C THR A 64 11.07 0.06 0.05
N LYS A 65 11.82 0.26 -1.04
CA LYS A 65 13.23 -0.17 -1.13
C LYS A 65 14.08 0.33 0.04
N LYS A 66 13.85 1.57 0.50
CA LYS A 66 14.55 2.14 1.66
C LYS A 66 14.23 1.40 2.96
N GLN A 67 12.97 1.00 3.16
CA GLN A 67 12.59 0.21 4.33
C GLN A 67 13.20 -1.19 4.29
N LEU A 68 13.17 -1.86 3.13
CA LEU A 68 13.79 -3.16 2.94
C LEU A 68 15.30 -3.11 3.21
N TRP A 69 15.99 -2.12 2.64
CA TRP A 69 17.41 -1.89 2.91
C TRP A 69 17.69 -1.66 4.40
N LYS A 70 16.83 -0.90 5.10
CA LYS A 70 17.01 -0.67 6.53
C LYS A 70 16.79 -1.94 7.37
N ILE A 71 15.86 -2.81 6.97
CA ILE A 71 15.65 -4.12 7.61
C ILE A 71 16.90 -4.98 7.45
N GLU A 72 17.45 -5.07 6.24
CA GLU A 72 18.69 -5.82 5.95
C GLU A 72 19.89 -5.30 6.77
N GLN A 73 20.02 -3.98 6.90
CA GLN A 73 21.06 -3.37 7.75
C GLN A 73 20.90 -3.71 9.23
N LEU A 74 19.67 -3.82 9.73
CA LEU A 74 19.43 -4.21 11.14
C LEU A 74 19.67 -5.71 11.33
N GLU A 75 19.34 -6.54 10.35
CA GLU A 75 19.65 -7.97 10.35
C GLU A 75 21.17 -8.21 10.38
N GLN A 76 21.94 -7.40 9.65
CA GLN A 76 23.41 -7.36 9.72
C GLN A 76 23.92 -7.03 11.13
N GLN A 77 23.40 -5.97 11.74
CA GLN A 77 23.84 -5.52 13.06
C GLN A 77 23.51 -6.51 14.18
N LEU A 78 22.44 -7.28 14.02
CA LEU A 78 22.06 -8.38 14.91
C LEU A 78 22.83 -9.68 14.65
N ASN A 79 23.74 -9.72 13.66
CA ASN A 79 24.41 -10.93 13.16
C ASN A 79 23.46 -12.04 12.71
N TRP A 80 22.27 -11.69 12.20
CA TRP A 80 21.27 -12.66 11.74
C TRP A 80 21.45 -13.09 10.28
N GLN A 81 22.42 -12.53 9.55
CA GLN A 81 22.66 -12.88 8.14
C GLN A 81 22.97 -14.36 7.90
N SER A 82 23.65 -15.02 8.85
CA SER A 82 23.92 -16.46 8.81
C SER A 82 22.73 -17.31 9.26
N GLU A 83 21.70 -16.69 9.85
CA GLU A 83 20.51 -17.35 10.40
C GLU A 83 19.20 -16.70 9.87
N PRO A 84 18.92 -16.75 8.56
CA PRO A 84 17.71 -16.12 7.98
C PRO A 84 16.39 -16.67 8.57
N GLN A 85 16.45 -17.83 9.23
CA GLN A 85 15.34 -18.41 9.98
C GLN A 85 14.90 -17.55 11.17
N ARG A 86 15.79 -16.75 11.78
CA ARG A 86 15.42 -15.84 12.87
C ARG A 86 14.51 -14.73 12.40
N LEU A 87 14.88 -14.06 11.30
CA LEU A 87 14.03 -13.03 10.71
C LEU A 87 12.70 -13.62 10.24
N GLN A 88 12.72 -14.75 9.53
CA GLN A 88 11.48 -15.42 9.10
C GLN A 88 10.60 -15.84 10.28
N GLY A 89 11.17 -16.41 11.34
CA GLY A 89 10.45 -16.79 12.55
C GLY A 89 9.83 -15.57 13.24
N PHE A 90 10.57 -14.45 13.30
CA PHE A 90 10.08 -13.19 13.84
C PHE A 90 8.89 -12.63 13.02
N LEU A 91 9.01 -12.64 11.69
CA LEU A 91 7.93 -12.22 10.78
C LEU A 91 6.68 -13.10 10.94
N LYS A 92 6.83 -14.42 10.95
CA LYS A 92 5.71 -15.36 11.13
C LYS A 92 5.03 -15.17 12.48
N LYS A 93 5.81 -14.97 13.55
CA LYS A 93 5.28 -14.82 14.91
C LYS A 93 4.51 -13.51 15.09
N TYR A 94 5.12 -12.37 14.75
CA TYR A 94 4.61 -11.04 15.10
C TYR A 94 3.87 -10.32 13.97
N TYR A 95 4.23 -10.59 12.71
CA TYR A 95 3.68 -9.88 11.55
C TYR A 95 2.73 -10.72 10.71
N LYS A 96 2.68 -12.05 10.95
CA LYS A 96 1.88 -13.03 10.19
C LYS A 96 2.19 -13.02 8.69
N VAL A 97 3.46 -12.78 8.37
CA VAL A 97 3.99 -12.74 7.00
C VAL A 97 5.18 -13.69 6.92
N GLU A 98 5.36 -14.38 5.80
CA GLU A 98 6.45 -15.34 5.63
C GLU A 98 7.73 -14.73 5.05
N ARG A 99 7.60 -13.67 4.27
CA ARG A 99 8.67 -13.05 3.49
C ARG A 99 8.70 -11.54 3.67
N VAL A 100 9.88 -10.95 3.79
CA VAL A 100 10.05 -9.50 4.01
C VAL A 100 9.44 -8.70 2.86
N GLU A 101 9.50 -9.22 1.64
CA GLU A 101 8.99 -8.61 0.41
C GLU A 101 7.47 -8.52 0.36
N TRP A 102 6.77 -9.28 1.22
CA TRP A 102 5.31 -9.25 1.35
C TRP A 102 4.84 -8.28 2.42
N LEU A 103 5.78 -7.63 3.14
CA LEU A 103 5.42 -6.61 4.10
C LEU A 103 4.78 -5.42 3.40
N THR A 104 3.74 -4.90 4.05
CA THR A 104 3.26 -3.57 3.73
C THR A 104 4.24 -2.50 4.22
N SER A 105 4.21 -1.30 3.65
CA SER A 105 5.03 -0.17 4.11
C SER A 105 4.85 0.09 5.62
N LYS A 106 3.61 -0.01 6.10
CA LYS A 106 3.29 0.13 7.53
C LYS A 106 3.87 -1.00 8.38
N GLN A 107 3.79 -2.25 7.93
CA GLN A 107 4.40 -3.38 8.64
C GLN A 107 5.93 -3.28 8.63
N ALA A 108 6.54 -2.88 7.52
CA ALA A 108 7.99 -2.69 7.42
C ALA A 108 8.49 -1.60 8.37
N TRP A 109 7.78 -0.47 8.49
CA TRP A 109 8.11 0.56 9.49
C TRP A 109 8.07 0.01 10.91
N ARG A 110 7.01 -0.74 11.27
CA ARG A 110 6.91 -1.37 12.60
C ARG A 110 8.00 -2.40 12.86
N LEU A 111 8.38 -3.17 11.83
CA LEU A 111 9.44 -4.15 11.91
C LEU A 111 10.79 -3.48 12.18
N ILE A 112 11.10 -2.39 11.48
CA ILE A 112 12.31 -1.59 11.71
C ILE A 112 12.38 -1.15 13.18
N GLU A 113 11.30 -0.60 13.74
CA GLU A 113 11.27 -0.19 15.14
C GLU A 113 11.42 -1.36 16.11
N SER A 114 10.90 -2.53 15.76
CA SER A 114 11.02 -3.74 16.56
C SER A 114 12.46 -4.27 16.57
N LEU A 115 13.12 -4.29 15.41
CA LEU A 115 14.50 -4.73 15.26
C LEU A 115 15.48 -3.77 15.93
N LYS A 116 15.26 -2.45 15.86
CA LYS A 116 16.05 -1.46 16.62
C LYS A 116 16.01 -1.73 18.12
N LYS A 117 14.82 -1.94 18.67
CA LYS A 117 14.65 -2.25 20.11
C LYS A 117 15.30 -3.57 20.51
N LEU A 118 15.35 -4.54 19.60
CA LEU A 118 16.03 -5.79 19.85
C LEU A 118 17.54 -5.60 19.89
N LEU A 119 18.08 -4.83 18.93
CA LEU A 119 19.50 -4.50 18.86
C LEU A 119 19.97 -3.71 20.10
N GLU A 120 19.18 -2.72 20.54
CA GLU A 120 19.44 -1.98 21.78
C GLU A 120 19.53 -2.91 23.00
N LYS A 121 18.67 -3.93 23.06
CA LYS A 121 18.69 -4.92 24.15
C LYS A 121 19.89 -5.84 24.08
N GLU A 122 20.28 -6.32 22.91
CA GLU A 122 21.49 -7.14 22.76
C GLU A 122 22.73 -6.36 23.17
N ASN A 123 22.85 -5.10 22.75
CA ASN A 123 23.98 -4.24 23.10
C ASN A 123 24.01 -3.80 24.57
N SER A 124 22.88 -3.81 25.28
CA SER A 124 22.82 -3.46 26.71
C SER A 124 23.09 -4.66 27.63
N ASN A 125 23.02 -5.88 27.09
CA ASN A 125 23.24 -7.15 27.82
C ASN A 125 24.63 -7.76 27.57
N GLY A 126 25.46 -7.14 26.74
CA GLY A 126 26.88 -7.49 26.53
C GLY A 126 27.80 -6.52 27.26
#